data_AF-A0A7J2XXY6-F1
#
_entry.id   AF-A0A7J2XXY6-F1
#
_cell.length_a   1.000
_cell.length_b   1.000
_cell.length_c   1.000
_cell.angle_alpha   90.00
_cell.angle_beta   90.00
_cell.angle_gamma   90.00
#
_symmetry.space_group_name_H-M   'P 1'
#
loop_
_entity.id
_entity.type
_entity.pdbx_description
1 polymer ?
#
loop_
_entity_poly.entity_id
_entity_poly.type
_entity_poly.pdbx_seq_one_letter_code
_entity_poly.pdbx_strand_id
1 'polypeptide(L)'
;MEHFPYRPREHQEEVMEAIRDAVRRGENFCLHAPTGFGKTPVVLSALLSELNDGKIIWAVRTGNETDRPIEELKVINRKFEVFGFSFRGKKDMCLLARRMNISSYEGVSNLCRLKRESCPYFRNLKKLDYFQIDGPMIFSEILKAAESIQVCPYFLQMMLLEEASLISLSYNYILSPLGWAIRHKVSFRKSFLVVDEAHNIDRVAMELNSKSISLTSLERAIKEDEKYDPKDSLGLRKKLASLRDFMLKVAVGEDG
;
A
#
# COMPACT_ATOMS: atom_id res chain seq x y z
N MET A 1 -23.80 5.13 16.29
CA MET A 1 -24.43 6.32 15.68
C MET A 1 -23.52 7.53 15.75
N GLU A 2 -22.77 7.71 16.83
CA GLU A 2 -21.90 8.87 17.09
C GLU A 2 -21.04 9.26 15.87
N HIS A 3 -20.34 8.32 15.24
CA HIS A 3 -19.42 8.63 14.13
C HIS A 3 -20.01 8.63 12.72
N PHE A 4 -21.32 8.43 12.52
CA PHE A 4 -21.89 8.34 11.18
C PHE A 4 -22.17 9.73 10.58
N PRO A 5 -21.61 10.08 9.40
CA PRO A 5 -21.62 11.46 8.91
C PRO A 5 -22.90 11.86 8.17
N TYR A 6 -23.76 10.90 7.83
CA TYR A 6 -24.97 11.11 7.03
C TYR A 6 -26.24 10.75 7.79
N ARG A 7 -27.41 11.02 7.18
CA ARG A 7 -28.65 10.38 7.63
C ARG A 7 -28.61 8.90 7.21
N PRO A 8 -28.72 7.94 8.15
CA PRO A 8 -28.68 6.53 7.80
C PRO A 8 -29.79 6.15 6.81
N ARG A 9 -29.43 5.33 5.83
CA ARG A 9 -30.36 4.65 4.94
C ARG A 9 -30.84 3.36 5.59
N GLU A 10 -31.83 2.74 4.98
CA GLU A 10 -32.37 1.46 5.42
C GLU A 10 -31.25 0.42 5.64
N HIS A 11 -31.36 -0.33 6.74
CA HIS A 11 -30.40 -1.34 7.20
C HIS A 11 -28.98 -0.88 7.56
N GLN A 12 -28.59 0.39 7.34
CA GLN A 12 -27.23 0.82 7.69
C GLN A 12 -26.98 0.79 9.20
N GLU A 13 -27.95 1.18 10.01
CA GLU A 13 -27.84 1.12 11.48
C GLU A 13 -27.72 -0.31 12.00
N GLU A 14 -28.53 -1.20 11.44
CA GLU A 14 -28.51 -2.64 11.74
C GLU A 14 -27.14 -3.25 11.39
N VAL A 15 -26.62 -2.97 10.20
CA VAL A 15 -25.28 -3.44 9.79
C VAL A 15 -24.19 -2.87 10.70
N MET A 16 -24.29 -1.59 11.08
CA MET A 16 -23.33 -0.99 12.01
C MET A 16 -23.33 -1.68 13.38
N GLU A 17 -24.50 -2.06 13.92
CA GLU A 17 -24.56 -2.81 15.17
C GLU A 17 -24.04 -4.24 15.00
N ALA A 18 -24.39 -4.92 13.90
CA ALA A 18 -23.89 -6.26 13.60
C ALA A 18 -22.35 -6.29 13.51
N ILE A 19 -21.73 -5.26 12.93
CA ILE A 19 -20.26 -5.11 12.92
C ILE A 19 -19.72 -4.92 14.34
N ARG A 20 -20.34 -4.05 15.16
CA ARG A 20 -19.91 -3.83 16.55
C ARG A 20 -20.00 -5.11 17.39
N ASP A 21 -21.08 -5.87 17.25
CA ASP A 21 -21.27 -7.13 17.95
C ASP A 21 -20.23 -8.18 17.53
N ALA A 22 -19.94 -8.30 16.24
CA ALA A 22 -18.88 -9.19 15.75
C ALA A 22 -17.51 -8.80 16.33
N VAL A 23 -17.19 -7.50 16.35
CA VAL A 23 -15.95 -6.97 16.95
C VAL A 23 -15.85 -7.32 18.44
N ARG A 24 -16.91 -7.09 19.22
CA ARG A 24 -16.95 -7.40 20.66
C ARG A 24 -16.78 -8.89 20.95
N ARG A 25 -17.21 -9.76 20.03
CA ARG A 25 -17.04 -11.22 20.12
C ARG A 25 -15.71 -11.71 19.57
N GLY A 26 -14.93 -10.86 18.90
CA GLY A 26 -13.69 -11.25 18.23
C GLY A 26 -13.93 -12.11 16.97
N GLU A 27 -15.07 -11.93 16.30
CA GLU A 27 -15.49 -12.69 15.13
C GLU A 27 -15.19 -11.95 13.82
N ASN A 28 -15.09 -12.71 12.73
CA ASN A 28 -15.00 -12.14 11.38
C ASN A 28 -16.40 -11.77 10.88
N PHE A 29 -16.53 -10.61 10.25
CA PHE A 29 -17.78 -10.14 9.65
C PHE A 29 -17.63 -9.97 8.12
N CYS A 30 -18.59 -10.48 7.35
CA CYS A 30 -18.62 -10.31 5.90
C CYS A 30 -19.83 -9.48 5.50
N LEU A 31 -19.57 -8.30 4.92
CA LEU A 31 -20.62 -7.40 4.42
C LEU A 31 -20.78 -7.53 2.91
N HIS A 32 -21.87 -8.15 2.47
CA HIS A 32 -22.27 -8.13 1.06
C HIS A 32 -23.39 -7.11 0.86
N ALA A 33 -23.05 -5.98 0.24
CA ALA A 33 -24.01 -4.92 -0.05
C ALA A 33 -23.74 -4.28 -1.43
N PRO A 34 -24.80 -3.86 -2.15
CA PRO A 34 -24.67 -3.28 -3.48
C PRO A 34 -23.85 -1.98 -3.48
N THR A 35 -23.31 -1.63 -4.64
CA THR A 35 -22.68 -0.32 -4.85
C THR A 35 -23.66 0.80 -4.50
N GLY A 36 -23.16 1.85 -3.86
CA GLY A 36 -24.02 2.94 -3.39
C GLY A 36 -24.68 2.69 -2.04
N PHE A 37 -24.58 1.51 -1.43
CA PHE A 37 -25.03 1.27 -0.05
C PHE A 37 -24.27 2.12 0.99
N GLY A 38 -23.08 2.63 0.67
CA GLY A 38 -22.25 3.36 1.63
C GLY A 38 -21.49 2.44 2.59
N LYS A 39 -20.93 1.34 2.07
CA LYS A 39 -20.15 0.37 2.85
C LYS A 39 -19.03 1.05 3.64
N THR A 40 -18.28 1.96 3.00
CA THR A 40 -17.15 2.66 3.62
C THR A 40 -17.54 3.45 4.87
N PRO A 41 -18.50 4.41 4.82
CA PRO A 41 -18.92 5.14 6.03
C PRO A 41 -19.52 4.25 7.11
N VAL A 42 -20.29 3.21 6.73
CA VAL A 42 -20.89 2.26 7.69
C VAL A 42 -19.79 1.53 8.46
N VAL A 43 -18.84 0.92 7.75
CA VAL A 43 -17.74 0.15 8.37
C VAL A 43 -16.84 1.06 9.20
N LEU A 44 -16.44 2.23 8.67
CA LEU A 44 -15.63 3.17 9.42
C LEU A 44 -16.32 3.63 10.70
N SER A 45 -17.58 4.04 10.63
CA SER A 45 -18.31 4.54 11.80
C SER A 45 -18.49 3.47 12.88
N ALA A 46 -18.71 2.22 12.47
CA ALA A 46 -18.80 1.09 13.40
C ALA A 46 -17.46 0.83 14.09
N LEU A 47 -16.36 0.74 13.33
CA LEU A 47 -15.04 0.41 13.88
C LEU A 47 -14.42 1.56 14.69
N LEU A 48 -14.63 2.81 14.28
CA LEU A 48 -14.16 3.97 15.03
C LEU A 48 -14.75 4.02 16.46
N SER A 49 -16.00 3.55 16.62
CA SER A 49 -16.67 3.48 17.93
C SER A 49 -16.08 2.40 18.85
N GLU A 50 -15.38 1.41 18.29
CA GLU A 50 -14.84 0.25 19.01
C GLU A 50 -13.30 0.29 19.07
N LEU A 51 -12.69 1.40 18.65
CA LEU A 51 -11.24 1.59 18.72
C LEU A 51 -10.77 1.68 20.17
N ASN A 52 -9.74 0.89 20.48
CA ASN A 52 -9.01 0.89 21.75
C ASN A 52 -7.50 1.07 21.47
N ASP A 53 -6.64 0.25 22.07
CA ASP A 53 -5.20 0.16 21.76
C ASP A 53 -4.87 -0.19 20.30
N GLY A 54 -5.87 -0.64 19.53
CA GLY A 54 -5.74 -1.05 18.14
C GLY A 54 -5.70 0.09 17.12
N LYS A 55 -5.64 -0.31 15.85
CA LYS A 55 -5.76 0.58 14.68
C LYS A 55 -6.69 -0.07 13.66
N ILE A 56 -7.31 0.71 12.79
CA ILE A 56 -8.01 0.20 11.61
C ILE A 56 -7.00 0.12 10.46
N ILE A 57 -6.75 -1.07 9.96
CA ILE A 57 -5.95 -1.30 8.76
C ILE A 57 -6.92 -1.56 7.61
N TRP A 58 -7.04 -0.60 6.70
CA TRP A 58 -7.92 -0.70 5.55
C TRP A 58 -7.13 -1.15 4.33
N ALA A 59 -7.31 -2.41 3.94
CA ALA A 59 -6.66 -3.00 2.79
C ALA A 59 -7.52 -2.82 1.54
N VAL A 60 -6.93 -2.22 0.50
CA VAL A 60 -7.53 -2.04 -0.83
C VAL A 60 -6.73 -2.77 -1.90
N ARG A 61 -7.37 -3.09 -3.02
CA ARG A 61 -6.71 -3.81 -4.12
C ARG A 61 -5.57 -3.00 -4.73
N THR A 62 -5.85 -1.79 -5.21
CA THR A 62 -4.85 -0.96 -5.89
C THR A 62 -4.39 0.19 -5.01
N GLY A 63 -3.16 0.66 -5.24
CA GLY A 63 -2.67 1.87 -4.58
C GLY A 63 -3.68 3.01 -4.75
N ASN A 64 -4.19 3.26 -5.96
CA ASN A 64 -5.08 4.39 -6.25
C ASN A 64 -6.37 4.44 -5.43
N GLU A 65 -6.77 3.32 -4.81
CA GLU A 65 -7.96 3.23 -3.99
C GLU A 65 -7.70 3.53 -2.51
N THR A 66 -6.43 3.67 -2.09
CA THR A 66 -6.10 3.90 -0.68
C THR A 66 -6.65 5.21 -0.15
N ASP A 67 -6.96 6.16 -1.04
CA ASP A 67 -7.39 7.50 -0.65
C ASP A 67 -8.87 7.53 -0.29
N ARG A 68 -9.69 6.64 -0.87
CA ARG A 68 -11.15 6.64 -0.69
C ARG A 68 -11.57 6.51 0.79
N PRO A 69 -11.01 5.58 1.60
CA PRO A 69 -11.37 5.50 3.01
C PRO A 69 -10.94 6.73 3.81
N ILE A 70 -9.87 7.42 3.38
CA ILE A 70 -9.39 8.63 4.04
C ILE A 70 -10.23 9.84 3.66
N GLU A 71 -10.67 9.94 2.41
CA GLU A 71 -11.64 10.94 1.96
C GLU A 71 -12.95 10.80 2.75
N GLU A 72 -13.43 9.58 2.98
CA GLU A 72 -14.59 9.34 3.85
C GLU A 72 -14.29 9.72 5.31
N LEU A 73 -13.12 9.34 5.83
CA LEU A 73 -12.70 9.73 7.18
C LEU A 73 -12.68 11.25 7.32
N LYS A 74 -12.25 12.03 6.32
CA LYS A 74 -12.31 13.51 6.36
C LYS A 74 -13.73 14.05 6.55
N VAL A 75 -14.74 13.38 6.00
CA VAL A 75 -16.14 13.78 6.20
C VAL A 75 -16.57 13.49 7.63
N ILE A 76 -16.23 12.31 8.15
CA ILE A 76 -16.49 11.91 9.55
C ILE A 76 -15.78 12.87 10.52
N ASN A 77 -14.52 13.20 10.24
CA ASN A 77 -13.63 14.00 11.08
C ASN A 77 -14.02 15.48 11.18
N ARG A 78 -15.12 15.92 10.56
CA ARG A 78 -15.71 17.25 10.84
C ARG A 78 -16.27 17.35 12.26
N LYS A 79 -16.53 16.20 12.90
CA LYS A 79 -17.10 16.09 14.25
C LYS A 79 -16.18 15.38 15.24
N PHE A 80 -15.06 14.85 14.77
CA PHE A 80 -14.14 14.00 15.54
C PHE A 80 -12.69 14.40 15.27
N GLU A 81 -11.78 14.10 16.19
CA GLU A 81 -10.35 14.35 16.05
C GLU A 81 -9.59 13.02 15.91
N VAL A 82 -9.80 12.34 14.80
CA VAL A 82 -9.17 11.07 14.45
C VAL A 82 -8.17 11.28 13.33
N PHE A 83 -6.91 10.89 13.58
CA PHE A 83 -5.91 10.88 12.53
C PHE A 83 -5.94 9.56 11.74
N GLY A 84 -5.93 9.67 10.43
CA GLY A 84 -5.74 8.54 9.52
C GLY A 84 -5.17 8.98 8.20
N PHE A 85 -4.47 8.09 7.50
CA PHE A 85 -3.86 8.44 6.24
C PHE A 85 -3.73 7.29 5.25
N SER A 86 -3.51 7.64 3.99
CA SER A 86 -3.29 6.65 2.93
C SER A 86 -1.79 6.40 2.73
N PHE A 87 -1.40 5.15 2.96
CA PHE A 87 -0.02 4.70 2.96
C PHE A 87 0.39 4.18 1.57
N ARG A 88 1.53 4.68 1.07
CA ARG A 88 2.05 4.34 -0.26
C ARG A 88 3.49 3.84 -0.24
N GLY A 89 3.88 3.14 -1.32
CA GLY A 89 5.24 2.64 -1.47
C GLY A 89 6.26 3.74 -1.82
N LYS A 90 7.54 3.37 -1.77
CA LYS A 90 8.65 4.28 -2.14
C LYS A 90 8.51 4.85 -3.55
N LYS A 91 8.02 4.05 -4.51
CA LYS A 91 7.81 4.48 -5.90
C LYS A 91 6.95 5.74 -5.98
N ASP A 92 5.85 5.78 -5.23
CA ASP A 92 4.91 6.89 -5.28
C ASP A 92 5.42 8.09 -4.47
N MET A 93 6.20 7.85 -3.41
CA MET A 93 6.61 8.87 -2.46
C MET A 93 7.99 9.48 -2.72
N CYS A 94 8.92 8.82 -3.41
CA CYS A 94 10.33 9.25 -3.43
C CYS A 94 10.58 10.51 -4.29
N LEU A 95 10.77 11.66 -3.62
CA LEU A 95 11.12 12.94 -4.28
C LEU A 95 12.45 12.87 -5.07
N LEU A 96 13.47 12.20 -4.53
CA LEU A 96 14.76 12.05 -5.21
C LEU A 96 14.64 11.26 -6.51
N ALA A 97 13.88 10.17 -6.50
CA ALA A 97 13.66 9.36 -7.69
C ALA A 97 12.95 10.15 -8.78
N ARG A 98 11.95 10.98 -8.42
CA ARG A 98 11.27 11.89 -9.35
C ARG A 98 12.24 12.87 -10.00
N ARG A 99 13.11 13.50 -9.21
CA ARG A 99 14.15 14.41 -9.73
C ARG A 99 15.14 13.71 -10.68
N MET A 100 15.42 12.43 -10.44
CA MET A 100 16.31 11.61 -11.28
C MET A 100 15.58 10.88 -12.42
N ASN A 101 14.28 11.12 -12.60
CA ASN A 101 13.43 10.44 -13.57
C ASN A 101 13.46 8.89 -13.47
N ILE A 102 13.56 8.36 -12.25
CA ILE A 102 13.51 6.93 -11.96
C ILE A 102 12.08 6.56 -11.54
N SER A 103 11.40 5.74 -12.35
CA SER A 103 9.98 5.41 -12.14
C SER A 103 9.71 3.92 -11.86
N SER A 104 10.69 3.03 -12.08
CA SER A 104 10.52 1.60 -11.80
C SER A 104 10.58 1.32 -10.29
N TYR A 105 9.77 0.38 -9.81
CA TYR A 105 9.73 0.04 -8.39
C TYR A 105 11.12 -0.38 -7.87
N GLU A 106 11.79 -1.25 -8.62
CA GLU A 106 13.15 -1.72 -8.33
C GLU A 106 14.17 -0.58 -8.36
N GLY A 107 14.11 0.29 -9.36
CA GLY A 107 15.00 1.46 -9.48
C GLY A 107 14.87 2.39 -8.27
N VAL A 108 13.64 2.72 -7.87
CA VAL A 108 13.39 3.56 -6.69
C VAL A 108 13.84 2.87 -5.40
N SER A 109 13.58 1.56 -5.27
CA SER A 109 14.00 0.78 -4.11
C SER A 109 15.53 0.73 -3.98
N ASN A 110 16.23 0.47 -5.09
CA ASN A 110 17.68 0.44 -5.16
C ASN A 110 18.31 1.81 -4.90
N LEU A 111 17.76 2.88 -5.48
CA LEU A 111 18.18 4.25 -5.19
C LEU A 111 18.08 4.53 -3.68
N CYS A 112 16.93 4.24 -3.08
CA CYS A 112 16.69 4.44 -1.66
C CYS A 112 17.62 3.60 -0.79
N ARG A 113 17.95 2.36 -1.20
CA ARG A 113 18.88 1.48 -0.47
C ARG A 113 20.32 1.97 -0.56
N LEU A 114 20.80 2.32 -1.74
CA LEU A 114 22.21 2.68 -2.00
C LEU A 114 22.55 4.11 -1.57
N LYS A 115 21.59 5.04 -1.67
CA LYS A 115 21.83 6.46 -1.41
C LYS A 115 21.21 6.96 -0.10
N ARG A 116 20.65 6.08 0.74
CA ARG A 116 19.88 6.45 1.95
C ARG A 116 20.59 7.50 2.80
N GLU A 117 21.81 7.21 3.22
CA GLU A 117 22.55 8.07 4.15
C GLU A 117 22.96 9.40 3.52
N SER A 118 23.17 9.42 2.20
CA SER A 118 23.44 10.64 1.43
C SER A 118 22.19 11.40 0.97
N CYS A 119 21.00 10.81 1.12
CA CYS A 119 19.75 11.38 0.59
C CYS A 119 19.41 12.68 1.34
N PRO A 120 19.30 13.83 0.66
CA PRO A 120 19.04 15.11 1.33
C PRO A 120 17.73 15.09 2.13
N TYR A 121 16.67 14.54 1.55
CA TYR A 121 15.36 14.43 2.19
C TYR A 121 15.36 13.56 3.44
N PHE A 122 16.08 12.44 3.42
CA PHE A 122 16.15 11.55 4.58
C PHE A 122 16.99 12.17 5.71
N ARG A 123 18.10 12.83 5.37
CA ARG A 123 18.91 13.58 6.35
C ARG A 123 18.13 14.73 6.99
N ASN A 124 17.33 15.45 6.21
CA ASN A 124 16.47 16.51 6.75
C ASN A 124 15.40 15.93 7.68
N LEU A 125 14.81 14.78 7.34
CA LEU A 125 13.85 14.10 8.20
C LEU A 125 14.45 13.73 9.58
N LYS A 126 15.72 13.28 9.62
CA LYS A 126 16.40 12.99 10.89
C LYS A 126 16.56 14.21 11.81
N LYS A 127 16.42 15.42 11.27
CA LYS A 127 16.50 16.70 12.01
C LYS A 127 15.13 17.32 12.26
N LEU A 128 14.06 16.66 11.84
CA LEU A 128 12.71 17.15 12.02
C LEU A 128 12.26 16.82 13.44
N ASP A 129 12.05 17.85 14.25
CA ASP A 129 11.61 17.68 15.64
C ASP A 129 10.13 17.27 15.72
N TYR A 130 9.29 17.93 14.92
CA TYR A 130 7.85 17.74 14.92
C TYR A 130 7.26 17.90 13.51
N PHE A 131 6.21 17.13 13.24
CA PHE A 131 5.38 17.27 12.05
C PHE A 131 3.93 17.50 12.48
N GLN A 132 3.37 18.63 12.06
CA GLN A 132 1.99 18.98 12.40
C GLN A 132 1.00 18.10 11.64
N ILE A 133 0.07 17.50 12.38
CA ILE A 133 -1.02 16.68 11.85
C ILE A 133 -2.32 17.46 12.00
N ASP A 134 -2.87 17.92 10.87
CA ASP A 134 -4.11 18.71 10.83
C ASP A 134 -5.32 17.87 10.38
N GLY A 135 -5.42 16.64 10.92
CA GLY A 135 -6.47 15.68 10.61
C GLY A 135 -6.09 14.66 9.52
N PRO A 136 -7.07 13.95 8.94
CA PRO A 136 -6.80 12.87 8.00
C PRO A 136 -6.14 13.37 6.71
N MET A 137 -5.15 12.64 6.21
CA MET A 137 -4.35 13.06 5.05
C MET A 137 -4.29 11.97 3.97
N ILE A 138 -4.59 12.34 2.73
CA ILE A 138 -4.28 11.46 1.59
C ILE A 138 -2.78 11.54 1.26
N PHE A 139 -2.25 10.54 0.56
CA PHE A 139 -0.80 10.42 0.29
C PHE A 139 -0.25 11.66 -0.40
N SER A 140 -1.04 12.29 -1.28
CA SER A 140 -0.63 13.47 -2.03
C SER A 140 -0.47 14.71 -1.14
N GLU A 141 -1.20 14.80 -0.03
CA GLU A 141 -1.06 15.87 0.96
C GLU A 141 0.19 15.66 1.82
N ILE A 142 0.43 14.43 2.29
CA ILE A 142 1.68 14.08 3.00
C ILE A 142 2.89 14.37 2.12
N LEU A 143 2.82 13.97 0.85
CA LEU A 143 3.86 14.21 -0.14
C LEU A 143 4.13 15.71 -0.33
N LYS A 144 3.09 16.53 -0.50
CA LYS A 144 3.21 17.99 -0.64
C LYS A 144 3.78 18.64 0.62
N ALA A 145 3.31 18.23 1.80
CA ALA A 145 3.79 18.74 3.08
C ALA A 145 5.27 18.38 3.31
N ALA A 146 5.66 17.14 3.01
CA ALA A 146 7.06 16.73 3.09
C ALA A 146 7.95 17.47 2.08
N GLU A 147 7.42 17.74 0.89
CA GLU A 147 8.13 18.50 -0.14
C GLU A 147 8.34 19.96 0.28
N SER A 148 7.33 20.63 0.86
CA SER A 148 7.47 22.03 1.29
C SER A 148 8.56 22.21 2.36
N ILE A 149 8.70 21.25 3.27
CA ILE A 149 9.75 21.24 4.31
C ILE A 149 11.01 20.45 3.91
N GLN A 150 11.10 20.00 2.65
CA GLN A 150 12.24 19.27 2.08
C GLN A 150 12.68 18.02 2.87
N VAL A 151 11.73 17.24 3.42
CA VAL A 151 11.99 15.95 4.09
C VAL A 151 11.56 14.75 3.24
N CYS A 152 11.90 13.53 3.68
CA CYS A 152 11.56 12.32 2.94
C CYS A 152 10.11 11.90 3.23
N PRO A 153 9.17 12.05 2.28
CA PRO A 153 7.76 11.68 2.50
C PRO A 153 7.57 10.20 2.83
N TYR A 154 8.36 9.29 2.21
CA TYR A 154 8.23 7.85 2.47
C TYR A 154 8.55 7.51 3.93
N PHE A 155 9.62 8.08 4.50
CA PHE A 155 9.97 7.81 5.89
C PHE A 155 9.17 8.68 6.87
N LEU A 156 8.67 9.85 6.44
CA LEU A 156 7.73 10.65 7.21
C LEU A 156 6.44 9.85 7.47
N GLN A 157 5.78 9.33 6.43
CA GLN A 157 4.58 8.50 6.63
C GLN A 157 4.85 7.24 7.47
N MET A 158 6.09 6.72 7.48
CA MET A 158 6.44 5.59 8.35
C MET A 158 6.39 6.00 9.82
N MET A 159 6.76 7.23 10.17
CA MET A 159 6.60 7.77 11.52
C MET A 159 5.11 7.95 11.85
N LEU A 160 4.32 8.45 10.89
CA LEU A 160 2.88 8.67 11.06
C LEU A 160 2.06 7.38 11.31
N LEU A 161 2.61 6.19 11.04
CA LEU A 161 1.95 4.92 11.35
C LEU A 161 1.64 4.76 12.85
N GLU A 162 2.52 5.28 13.72
CA GLU A 162 2.37 5.18 15.18
C GLU A 162 1.27 6.09 15.70
N GLU A 163 1.06 7.24 15.06
CA GLU A 163 0.03 8.22 15.42
C GLU A 163 -1.36 7.91 14.82
N ALA A 164 -1.41 7.16 13.71
CA ALA A 164 -2.66 6.96 12.97
C ALA A 164 -3.60 5.94 13.62
N SER A 165 -4.89 6.29 13.73
CA SER A 165 -5.97 5.36 14.09
C SER A 165 -6.49 4.59 12.87
N LEU A 166 -6.40 5.17 11.66
CA LEU A 166 -6.75 4.53 10.40
C LEU A 166 -5.58 4.58 9.42
N ILE A 167 -5.17 3.41 8.91
CA ILE A 167 -4.12 3.28 7.90
C ILE A 167 -4.72 2.58 6.69
N SER A 168 -4.88 3.31 5.59
CA SER A 168 -5.37 2.76 4.33
C SER A 168 -4.21 2.38 3.40
N LEU A 169 -4.10 1.12 3.01
CA LEU A 169 -2.94 0.57 2.30
C LEU A 169 -3.33 -0.49 1.26
N SER A 170 -2.42 -0.78 0.33
CA SER A 170 -2.62 -1.86 -0.65
C SER A 170 -2.53 -3.25 0.00
N TYR A 171 -3.29 -4.21 -0.53
CA TYR A 171 -3.23 -5.64 -0.22
C TYR A 171 -1.80 -6.18 -0.12
N ASN A 172 -0.85 -5.61 -0.86
CA ASN A 172 0.54 -6.04 -0.84
C ASN A 172 1.15 -6.00 0.57
N TYR A 173 0.75 -5.08 1.46
CA TYR A 173 1.26 -5.05 2.83
C TYR A 173 0.63 -6.09 3.75
N ILE A 174 -0.45 -6.75 3.31
CA ILE A 174 -1.14 -7.81 4.04
C ILE A 174 -0.73 -9.18 3.51
N LEU A 175 -0.72 -9.34 2.18
CA LEU A 175 -0.56 -10.62 1.48
C LEU A 175 0.87 -10.92 1.00
N SER A 176 1.82 -10.01 1.20
CA SER A 176 3.22 -10.20 0.79
C SER A 176 4.21 -9.87 1.92
N PRO A 177 5.50 -10.24 1.76
CA PRO A 177 6.55 -9.87 2.70
C PRO A 177 6.71 -8.35 2.93
N LEU A 178 6.12 -7.48 2.09
CA LEU A 178 6.13 -6.04 2.32
C LEU A 178 5.50 -5.63 3.66
N GLY A 179 4.60 -6.46 4.22
CA GLY A 179 4.03 -6.21 5.55
C GLY A 179 5.08 -6.09 6.66
N TRP A 180 6.23 -6.76 6.53
CA TRP A 180 7.34 -6.61 7.48
C TRP A 180 7.81 -5.18 7.65
N ALA A 181 7.66 -4.33 6.63
CA ALA A 181 8.06 -2.93 6.72
C ALA A 181 7.26 -2.15 7.78
N ILE A 182 5.98 -2.50 8.00
CA ILE A 182 5.07 -1.75 8.87
C ILE A 182 4.72 -2.47 10.19
N ARG A 183 4.90 -3.80 10.25
CA ARG A 183 4.56 -4.63 11.44
C ARG A 183 5.28 -4.23 12.72
N HIS A 184 6.45 -3.59 12.61
CA HIS A 184 7.18 -3.09 13.79
C HIS A 184 6.58 -1.81 14.40
N LYS A 185 5.74 -1.10 13.64
CA LYS A 185 5.08 0.15 14.06
C LYS A 185 3.59 -0.01 14.31
N VAL A 186 3.00 -1.09 13.79
CA VAL A 186 1.57 -1.36 13.85
C VAL A 186 1.35 -2.79 14.33
N SER A 187 0.68 -2.94 15.49
CA SER A 187 0.35 -4.24 16.05
C SER A 187 -0.85 -4.86 15.34
N PHE A 188 -0.59 -5.68 14.32
CA PHE A 188 -1.65 -6.33 13.54
C PHE A 188 -2.60 -7.18 14.40
N ARG A 189 -2.10 -7.78 15.50
CA ARG A 189 -2.91 -8.60 16.41
C ARG A 189 -3.93 -7.81 17.22
N LYS A 190 -3.69 -6.51 17.44
CA LYS A 190 -4.59 -5.62 18.17
C LYS A 190 -5.47 -4.79 17.21
N SER A 191 -5.22 -4.87 15.91
CA SER A 191 -5.84 -4.01 14.90
C SER A 191 -7.02 -4.71 14.22
N PHE A 192 -7.99 -3.92 13.77
CA PHE A 192 -9.03 -4.37 12.86
C PHE A 192 -8.49 -4.38 11.43
N LEU A 193 -8.71 -5.47 10.69
CA LEU A 193 -8.41 -5.54 9.26
C LEU A 193 -9.71 -5.42 8.47
N VAL A 194 -9.83 -4.37 7.67
CA VAL A 194 -10.89 -4.24 6.67
C VAL A 194 -10.33 -4.63 5.32
N VAL A 195 -10.93 -5.62 4.67
CA VAL A 195 -10.58 -6.02 3.30
C VAL A 195 -11.66 -5.50 2.36
N ASP A 196 -11.36 -4.44 1.64
CA ASP A 196 -12.29 -3.83 0.68
C ASP A 196 -12.21 -4.52 -0.67
N GLU A 197 -13.35 -4.76 -1.33
CA GLU A 197 -13.45 -5.56 -2.56
C GLU A 197 -12.84 -6.97 -2.46
N ALA A 198 -13.05 -7.63 -1.32
CA ALA A 198 -12.49 -8.95 -0.97
C ALA A 198 -12.76 -10.07 -1.99
N HIS A 199 -13.71 -9.90 -2.91
CA HIS A 199 -13.99 -10.84 -4.00
C HIS A 199 -12.81 -11.03 -4.99
N ASN A 200 -11.73 -10.23 -4.87
CA ASN A 200 -10.52 -10.34 -5.69
C ASN A 200 -9.31 -10.92 -4.95
N ILE A 201 -9.47 -11.28 -3.67
CA ILE A 201 -8.32 -11.56 -2.80
C ILE A 201 -7.52 -12.78 -3.25
N ASP A 202 -8.20 -13.80 -3.77
CA ASP A 202 -7.64 -15.03 -4.33
C ASP A 202 -6.74 -14.74 -5.53
N ARG A 203 -7.26 -14.00 -6.52
CA ARG A 203 -6.51 -13.60 -7.71
C ARG A 203 -5.31 -12.74 -7.33
N VAL A 204 -5.50 -11.76 -6.44
CA VAL A 204 -4.39 -10.88 -6.02
C VAL A 204 -3.33 -11.67 -5.26
N ALA A 205 -3.72 -12.61 -4.40
CA ALA A 205 -2.77 -13.48 -3.70
C ALA A 205 -1.96 -14.34 -4.69
N MET A 206 -2.61 -14.90 -5.72
CA MET A 206 -1.94 -15.65 -6.78
C MET A 206 -0.96 -14.78 -7.57
N GLU A 207 -1.38 -13.59 -7.99
CA GLU A 207 -0.53 -12.64 -8.73
C GLU A 207 0.70 -12.21 -7.93
N LEU A 208 0.54 -11.93 -6.63
CA LEU A 208 1.65 -11.49 -5.77
C LEU A 208 2.69 -12.58 -5.48
N ASN A 209 2.28 -13.84 -5.55
CA ASN A 209 3.15 -14.99 -5.29
C ASN A 209 3.64 -15.67 -6.58
N SER A 210 3.28 -15.13 -7.75
CA SER A 210 3.72 -15.64 -9.05
C SER A 210 4.79 -14.74 -9.65
N LYS A 211 5.79 -15.33 -10.32
CA LYS A 211 6.76 -14.62 -11.14
C LYS A 211 6.61 -15.06 -12.58
N SER A 212 6.61 -14.12 -13.51
CA SER A 212 6.61 -14.39 -14.94
C SER A 212 7.90 -13.87 -15.58
N ILE A 213 8.41 -14.62 -16.54
CA ILE A 213 9.51 -14.20 -17.41
C ILE A 213 8.90 -14.03 -18.80
N SER A 214 9.05 -12.85 -19.38
CA SER A 214 8.63 -12.58 -20.76
C SER A 214 9.82 -12.67 -21.70
N LEU A 215 9.57 -12.85 -23.00
CA LEU A 215 10.63 -12.77 -24.03
C LEU A 215 11.37 -11.42 -23.96
N THR A 216 10.63 -10.33 -23.77
CA THR A 216 11.20 -8.99 -23.58
C THR A 216 12.09 -8.90 -22.32
N SER A 217 11.72 -9.59 -21.23
CA SER A 217 12.56 -9.66 -20.02
C SER A 217 13.90 -10.33 -20.33
N LEU A 218 13.89 -11.42 -21.12
CA LEU A 218 15.11 -12.13 -21.52
C LEU A 218 15.97 -11.31 -22.47
N GLU A 219 15.38 -10.65 -23.47
CA GLU A 219 16.10 -9.78 -24.38
C GLU A 219 16.78 -8.62 -23.66
N ARG A 220 16.11 -8.02 -22.67
CA ARG A 220 16.71 -6.98 -21.83
C ARG A 220 17.87 -7.53 -21.00
N ALA A 221 17.71 -8.71 -20.39
CA ALA A 221 18.76 -9.33 -19.59
C ALA A 221 20.00 -9.68 -20.44
N ILE A 222 19.82 -10.17 -21.68
CA ILE A 222 20.92 -10.43 -22.62
C ILE A 222 21.67 -9.14 -22.94
N LYS A 223 20.96 -8.06 -23.28
CA LYS A 223 21.58 -6.75 -23.57
C LYS A 223 22.31 -6.16 -22.36
N GLU A 224 21.78 -6.38 -21.15
CA GLU A 224 22.41 -5.95 -19.91
C GLU A 224 23.72 -6.71 -19.65
N ASP A 225 23.71 -8.03 -19.84
CA ASP A 225 24.90 -8.87 -19.74
C ASP A 225 25.96 -8.49 -20.79
N GLU A 226 25.57 -8.26 -22.04
CA GLU A 226 26.47 -7.77 -23.10
C GLU A 226 27.20 -6.47 -22.72
N LYS A 227 26.50 -5.60 -21.98
CA LYS A 227 27.05 -4.32 -21.54
C LYS A 227 27.97 -4.44 -20.34
N TYR A 228 27.62 -5.27 -19.35
CA TYR A 228 28.31 -5.30 -18.05
C TYR A 228 29.26 -6.49 -17.86
N ASP A 229 29.07 -7.59 -18.59
CA ASP A 229 30.00 -8.72 -18.69
C ASP A 229 30.22 -9.12 -20.15
N PRO A 230 30.92 -8.29 -20.97
CA PRO A 230 31.07 -8.56 -22.41
C PRO A 230 31.67 -9.94 -22.73
N LYS A 231 32.48 -10.49 -21.81
CA LYS A 231 33.15 -11.79 -21.96
C LYS A 231 32.25 -12.99 -21.62
N ASP A 232 31.04 -12.75 -21.10
CA ASP A 232 30.13 -13.80 -20.60
C ASP A 232 30.85 -14.74 -19.63
N SER A 233 31.58 -14.16 -18.67
CA SER A 233 32.46 -14.87 -17.74
C SER A 233 31.73 -15.93 -16.91
N LEU A 234 30.43 -15.74 -16.69
CA LEU A 234 29.55 -16.66 -15.96
C LEU A 234 28.75 -17.62 -16.87
N GLY A 235 28.88 -17.49 -18.19
CA GLY A 235 28.09 -18.24 -19.17
C GLY A 235 26.58 -17.94 -19.08
N LEU A 236 26.22 -16.78 -18.50
CA LEU A 236 24.84 -16.37 -18.28
C LEU A 236 24.16 -16.02 -19.60
N ARG A 237 24.85 -15.33 -20.51
CA ARG A 237 24.30 -14.94 -21.81
C ARG A 237 23.84 -16.14 -22.60
N LYS A 238 24.67 -17.18 -22.67
CA LYS A 238 24.32 -18.45 -23.34
C LYS A 238 23.08 -19.10 -22.75
N LYS A 239 22.96 -19.13 -21.42
CA LYS A 239 21.78 -19.68 -20.72
C LYS A 239 20.52 -18.86 -20.98
N LEU A 240 20.61 -17.53 -20.93
CA LEU A 240 19.50 -16.63 -21.21
C LEU A 240 19.02 -16.76 -22.67
N ALA A 241 19.95 -16.85 -23.62
CA ALA A 241 19.64 -17.08 -25.03
C ALA A 241 18.95 -18.44 -25.23
N SER A 242 19.48 -19.51 -24.61
CA SER A 242 18.86 -20.84 -24.66
C SER A 242 17.44 -20.85 -24.10
N LEU A 243 17.20 -20.14 -22.98
CA LEU A 243 15.86 -20.03 -22.39
C LEU A 243 14.91 -19.24 -23.30
N ARG A 244 15.39 -18.16 -23.93
CA ARG A 244 14.60 -17.38 -24.90
C ARG A 244 14.19 -18.25 -26.08
N ASP A 245 15.13 -19.00 -26.65
CA ASP A 245 14.86 -19.85 -27.81
C ASP A 245 13.90 -20.99 -27.45
N PHE A 246 14.04 -21.58 -26.25
CA PHE A 246 13.07 -22.54 -25.72
C PHE A 246 11.66 -21.91 -25.60
N MET A 247 11.55 -20.73 -25.01
CA MET A 247 10.27 -20.02 -24.89
C MET A 247 9.63 -19.69 -26.24
N LEU A 248 10.43 -19.33 -27.24
CA LEU A 248 9.96 -19.10 -28.61
C LEU A 248 9.40 -20.38 -29.23
N LYS A 249 10.10 -21.52 -29.09
CA LYS A 249 9.60 -22.82 -29.56
C LYS A 249 8.27 -23.20 -28.92
N VAL A 250 8.16 -23.05 -27.60
CA VAL A 250 6.92 -23.31 -26.87
C VAL A 250 5.79 -22.37 -27.33
N ALA A 251 6.09 -21.10 -27.60
CA ALA A 251 5.09 -20.11 -28.00
C ALA A 251 4.58 -20.28 -29.43
N VAL A 252 5.40 -20.81 -30.34
CA VAL A 252 5.03 -21.05 -31.75
C VAL A 252 4.19 -22.33 -31.90
N GLY A 253 4.16 -23.19 -30.88
CA GLY A 253 3.48 -24.47 -30.94
C GLY A 253 4.26 -25.45 -31.80
N GLU A 254 5.08 -26.29 -31.17
CA GLU A 254 5.13 -27.68 -31.64
C GLU A 254 3.81 -28.34 -31.17
N ASP A 255 2.72 -28.01 -31.86
CA ASP A 255 1.70 -29.02 -32.15
C ASP A 255 2.43 -30.11 -32.96
N GLY A 256 2.25 -31.38 -32.56
CA GLY A 256 3.03 -32.52 -33.03
C GLY A 256 3.05 -32.80 -34.52
#